data_AF-A0A6J8BDL4-F1
#
_entry.id   AF-A0A6J8BDL4-F1
#
_cell.length_a   1.000
_cell.length_b   1.000
_cell.length_c   1.000
_cell.angle_alpha   90.00
_cell.angle_beta   90.00
_cell.angle_gamma   90.00
#
_symmetry.space_group_name_H-M   'P 1'
#
loop_
_entity.id
_entity.type
_entity.pdbx_description
1 polymer ?
#
loop_
_entity_poly.entity_id
_entity_poly.type
_entity_poly.pdbx_seq_one_letter_code
_entity_poly.pdbx_strand_id
1 'polypeptide(L)'
;MKSNGQTSDFYIFSSDNPKTPIALHVTNDGLVLVSTIEKGGLPYTLADISQRQVMVLSECGDILRIHESDPIGHRLFLHPGRLSSNDSGEICVIDKTSQTSGIIVIIDSEHLLKWIFHGIKEEKFDPIDIVTSPIGNLVISESHGTLLIMNYDCVILKKQPTIELGIEFPHCLDINNKGLLTVTSNRQYFKHKAKLFLFKFSGF
;
A
#
# COMPACT_ATOMS: atom_id res chain seq x y z
N MET A 1 -4.20 18.34 -13.21
CA MET A 1 -5.33 17.53 -13.73
C MET A 1 -6.45 18.49 -14.10
N LYS A 2 -7.17 18.27 -15.21
CA LYS A 2 -8.39 19.02 -15.53
C LYS A 2 -9.57 18.04 -15.49
N SER A 3 -10.67 18.44 -14.85
CA SER A 3 -11.91 17.67 -14.86
C SER A 3 -12.56 17.79 -16.24
N ASN A 4 -12.64 16.68 -16.98
CA ASN A 4 -13.13 16.66 -18.37
C ASN A 4 -14.54 16.05 -18.47
N GLY A 5 -15.45 16.47 -17.59
CA GLY A 5 -16.86 16.10 -17.66
C GLY A 5 -17.39 15.66 -16.30
N GLN A 6 -18.43 16.36 -15.84
CA GLN A 6 -19.21 16.02 -14.68
C GLN A 6 -20.51 15.37 -15.19
N THR A 7 -20.58 14.04 -15.18
CA THR A 7 -21.88 13.35 -15.13
C THR A 7 -22.12 13.08 -13.66
N SER A 8 -23.27 13.50 -13.13
CA SER A 8 -23.64 13.78 -11.72
C SER A 8 -23.10 12.89 -10.58
N ASP A 9 -22.50 11.73 -10.86
CA ASP A 9 -22.10 10.74 -9.86
C ASP A 9 -20.66 10.22 -10.01
N PHE A 10 -19.89 10.67 -11.01
CA PHE A 10 -18.52 10.19 -11.27
C PHE A 10 -17.57 11.33 -11.65
N TYR A 11 -16.40 11.38 -10.98
CA TYR A 11 -15.29 12.25 -11.33
C TYR A 11 -14.23 11.48 -12.12
N ILE A 12 -13.94 11.92 -13.34
CA ILE A 12 -12.85 11.36 -14.16
C ILE A 12 -11.65 12.31 -14.09
N PHE A 13 -10.55 11.79 -13.55
CA PHE A 13 -9.29 12.50 -13.48
C PHE A 13 -8.37 12.08 -14.62
N SER A 14 -8.04 13.02 -15.51
CA SER A 14 -7.09 12.81 -16.60
C SER A 14 -5.89 13.77 -16.48
N SER A 15 -4.68 13.24 -16.66
CA SER A 15 -3.42 13.99 -16.70
C SER A 15 -2.83 13.98 -18.10
N ASP A 16 -2.38 15.14 -18.57
CA ASP A 16 -1.68 15.31 -19.86
C ASP A 16 -0.29 14.66 -19.85
N ASN A 17 0.26 14.37 -18.67
CA ASN A 17 1.43 13.52 -18.48
C ASN A 17 0.96 12.17 -17.93
N PRO A 18 0.68 11.17 -18.80
CA PRO A 18 0.06 9.93 -18.37
C PRO A 18 1.04 9.12 -17.54
N LYS A 19 0.81 9.07 -16.23
CA LYS A 19 1.41 8.07 -15.33
C LYS A 19 0.43 6.92 -15.17
N THR A 20 0.94 5.71 -14.97
CA THR A 20 0.11 4.54 -14.72
C THR A 20 -0.20 4.48 -13.22
N PRO A 21 -1.47 4.61 -12.80
CA PRO A 21 -1.86 4.36 -11.42
C PRO A 21 -1.71 2.89 -11.07
N ILE A 22 -1.13 2.60 -9.91
CA ILE A 22 -0.84 1.23 -9.43
C ILE A 22 -1.76 0.84 -8.29
N ALA A 23 -1.95 1.72 -7.32
CA ALA A 23 -2.90 1.54 -6.25
C ALA A 23 -3.51 2.88 -5.82
N LEU A 24 -4.64 2.78 -5.11
CA LEU A 24 -5.32 3.90 -4.51
C LEU A 24 -5.70 3.56 -3.07
N HIS A 25 -5.76 4.57 -2.22
CA HIS A 25 -6.27 4.48 -0.85
C HIS A 25 -7.00 5.77 -0.51
N VAL A 26 -8.17 5.67 0.12
CA VAL A 26 -8.92 6.83 0.61
C VAL A 26 -8.66 6.93 2.11
N THR A 27 -8.15 8.06 2.55
CA THR A 27 -7.89 8.35 3.96
C THR A 27 -9.19 8.62 4.72
N ASN A 28 -9.17 8.57 6.04
CA ASN A 28 -10.36 8.81 6.85
C ASN A 28 -10.89 10.25 6.77
N ASP A 29 -10.04 11.20 6.40
CA ASP A 29 -10.39 12.61 6.14
C ASP A 29 -10.76 12.90 4.68
N GLY A 30 -10.92 11.87 3.84
CA GLY A 30 -11.45 11.97 2.47
C GLY A 30 -10.40 12.24 1.39
N LEU A 31 -9.13 12.39 1.74
CA LEU A 31 -8.04 12.52 0.76
C LEU A 31 -7.83 11.20 0.00
N VAL A 32 -7.35 11.32 -1.24
CA VAL A 32 -7.05 10.15 -2.09
C VAL A 32 -5.56 10.05 -2.29
N LEU A 33 -4.97 8.95 -1.81
CA LEU A 33 -3.60 8.57 -2.08
C LEU A 33 -3.54 7.74 -3.36
N VAL A 34 -2.62 8.06 -4.26
CA VAL A 34 -2.43 7.32 -5.51
C VAL A 34 -0.96 7.05 -5.74
N SER A 35 -0.58 5.77 -5.84
CA SER A 35 0.75 5.37 -6.26
C SER A 35 0.81 5.29 -7.79
N THR A 36 1.87 5.81 -8.37
CA THR A 36 2.03 5.88 -9.82
C THR A 36 3.45 5.58 -10.25
N ILE A 37 3.57 5.06 -11.47
CA ILE A 37 4.82 4.91 -12.20
C ILE A 37 4.72 5.62 -13.56
N GLU A 38 5.87 5.93 -14.15
CA GLU A 38 5.93 6.43 -15.52
C GLU A 38 5.26 5.44 -16.51
N LYS A 39 4.57 5.96 -17.53
CA LYS A 39 3.94 5.12 -18.55
C LYS A 39 5.00 4.33 -19.31
N GLY A 40 4.81 3.02 -19.40
CA GLY A 40 5.77 2.11 -20.03
C GLY A 40 7.02 1.84 -19.20
N GLY A 41 7.09 2.34 -17.96
CA GLY A 41 8.17 2.02 -17.03
C GLY A 41 8.21 0.52 -16.72
N LEU A 42 9.40 -0.07 -16.83
CA LEU A 42 9.61 -1.46 -16.45
C LEU A 42 9.52 -1.61 -14.93
N PRO A 43 8.74 -2.58 -14.40
CA PRO A 43 8.74 -2.88 -12.98
C PRO A 43 10.17 -3.11 -12.47
N TYR A 44 10.46 -2.58 -11.28
CA TYR A 44 11.70 -2.85 -10.54
C TYR A 44 13.01 -2.39 -11.18
N THR A 45 12.96 -1.59 -12.26
CA THR A 45 14.15 -1.02 -12.91
C THR A 45 14.05 0.49 -12.95
N LEU A 46 14.98 1.23 -12.36
CA LEU A 46 14.99 2.70 -12.43
C LEU A 46 15.86 3.19 -13.58
N ALA A 47 15.32 4.11 -14.38
CA ALA A 47 16.10 4.95 -15.28
C ALA A 47 16.19 6.37 -14.70
N ASP A 48 17.13 7.18 -15.16
CA ASP A 48 17.27 8.58 -14.71
C ASP A 48 15.99 9.41 -14.95
N ILE A 49 15.19 9.03 -15.94
CA ILE A 49 13.90 9.68 -16.27
C ILE A 49 12.69 9.09 -15.55
N SER A 50 12.84 8.04 -14.73
CA SER A 50 11.72 7.40 -14.02
C SER A 50 11.05 8.38 -13.06
N GLN A 51 9.72 8.38 -13.05
CA GLN A 51 8.88 9.23 -12.19
C GLN A 51 7.93 8.32 -11.41
N ARG A 52 8.36 7.91 -10.21
CA ARG A 52 7.65 6.96 -9.35
C ARG A 52 7.31 7.62 -8.05
N GLN A 53 6.02 7.72 -7.76
CA GLN A 53 5.56 8.67 -6.76
C GLN A 53 4.25 8.22 -6.11
N VAL A 54 4.02 8.74 -4.91
CA VAL A 54 2.73 8.74 -4.24
C VAL A 54 2.17 10.16 -4.27
N MET A 55 0.99 10.34 -4.83
CA MET A 55 0.28 11.61 -4.87
C MET A 55 -0.78 11.64 -3.78
N VAL A 56 -0.94 12.80 -3.15
CA VAL A 56 -2.06 13.11 -2.26
C VAL A 56 -2.99 14.04 -3.02
N LEU A 57 -4.24 13.60 -3.21
CA LEU A 57 -5.26 14.34 -3.93
C LEU A 57 -6.37 14.77 -2.97
N SER A 58 -6.99 15.91 -3.26
CA SER A 58 -8.28 16.28 -2.64
C SER A 58 -9.39 15.33 -3.10
N GLU A 59 -10.54 15.38 -2.44
CA GLU A 59 -11.78 14.70 -2.89
C GLU A 59 -12.18 15.10 -4.32
N CYS A 60 -11.82 16.33 -4.73
CA CYS A 60 -12.04 16.84 -6.08
C CYS A 60 -10.91 16.51 -7.07
N GLY A 61 -9.92 15.71 -6.65
CA GLY A 61 -8.79 15.25 -7.45
C GLY A 61 -7.71 16.30 -7.76
N ASP A 62 -7.69 17.41 -7.03
CA ASP A 62 -6.60 18.36 -7.10
C ASP A 62 -5.35 17.76 -6.45
N ILE A 63 -4.19 17.90 -7.08
CA ILE A 63 -2.92 17.43 -6.50
C ILE A 63 -2.55 18.38 -5.36
N LEU A 64 -2.62 17.88 -4.14
CA LEU A 64 -2.18 18.62 -2.95
C LEU A 64 -0.69 18.40 -2.69
N ARG A 65 -0.20 17.18 -2.97
CA ARG A 65 1.20 16.81 -2.73
C ARG A 65 1.67 15.67 -3.64
N ILE A 66 2.97 15.64 -3.87
CA ILE A 66 3.67 14.55 -4.54
C ILE A 66 4.87 14.14 -3.68
N HIS A 67 4.96 12.86 -3.36
CA HIS A 67 6.12 12.23 -2.75
C HIS A 67 6.85 11.44 -3.83
N GLU A 68 8.07 11.83 -4.14
CA GLU A 68 8.93 11.17 -5.15
C GLU A 68 10.35 10.98 -4.61
N SER A 69 10.85 12.00 -3.91
CA SER A 69 12.20 12.02 -3.34
C SER A 69 12.19 12.58 -1.91
N ASP A 70 13.22 12.25 -1.15
CA ASP A 70 13.53 12.88 0.14
C ASP A 70 14.07 14.32 -0.05
N PRO A 71 14.26 15.10 1.03
CA PRO A 71 14.75 16.48 0.94
C PRO A 71 16.16 16.65 0.32
N ILE A 72 16.96 15.59 0.26
CA ILE A 72 18.30 15.60 -0.34
C ILE A 72 18.31 15.02 -1.76
N GLY A 73 17.15 14.67 -2.30
CA GLY A 73 16.95 14.24 -3.69
C GLY A 73 17.04 12.73 -3.92
N HIS A 74 17.17 11.91 -2.87
CA HIS A 74 17.10 10.46 -3.04
C HIS A 74 15.67 10.02 -3.32
N ARG A 75 15.51 9.13 -4.29
CA ARG A 75 14.21 8.58 -4.65
C ARG A 75 13.66 7.72 -3.52
N LEU A 76 12.38 7.91 -3.22
CA LEU A 76 11.67 7.15 -2.20
C LEU A 76 11.23 5.77 -2.69
N PHE A 77 10.99 5.63 -4.00
CA PHE A 77 10.26 4.48 -4.53
C PHE A 77 10.95 3.82 -5.73
N LEU A 78 10.96 2.49 -5.73
CA LEU A 78 11.30 1.66 -6.87
C LEU A 78 10.04 1.18 -7.60
N HIS A 79 8.99 0.76 -6.93
CA HIS A 79 7.70 0.40 -7.53
C HIS A 79 6.60 0.54 -6.47
N PRO A 80 6.09 1.77 -6.26
CA PRO A 80 5.16 2.03 -5.18
C PRO A 80 3.83 1.34 -5.51
N GLY A 81 3.46 0.39 -4.65
CA GLY A 81 2.31 -0.48 -4.79
C GLY A 81 1.18 -0.04 -3.87
N ARG A 82 0.72 -0.96 -3.04
CA ARG A 82 -0.40 -0.78 -2.11
C ARG A 82 -0.09 0.29 -1.06
N LEU A 83 -1.14 0.97 -0.62
CA LEU A 83 -1.10 2.15 0.23
C LEU A 83 -2.02 1.97 1.42
N SER A 84 -1.63 2.51 2.57
CA SER A 84 -2.51 2.68 3.73
C SER A 84 -2.15 3.97 4.47
N SER A 85 -3.07 4.50 5.26
CA SER A 85 -2.84 5.67 6.11
C SER A 85 -3.40 5.46 7.52
N ASN A 86 -2.94 6.25 8.48
CA ASN A 86 -3.54 6.31 9.81
C ASN A 86 -4.15 7.69 10.09
N ASP A 87 -4.84 7.82 11.21
CA ASP A 87 -5.53 9.06 11.61
C ASP A 87 -4.56 10.22 11.91
N SER A 88 -3.29 9.92 12.14
CA SER A 88 -2.24 10.94 12.30
C SER A 88 -1.78 11.53 10.97
N GLY A 89 -2.22 10.97 9.82
CA GLY A 89 -1.81 11.40 8.48
C GLY A 89 -0.52 10.74 7.99
N GLU A 90 0.01 9.74 8.70
CA GLU A 90 1.16 8.97 8.24
C GLU A 90 0.73 8.05 7.09
N ILE A 91 1.58 7.98 6.06
CA ILE A 91 1.34 7.17 4.86
C ILE A 91 2.28 5.98 4.89
N CYS A 92 1.73 4.81 4.61
CA CYS A 92 2.47 3.57 4.49
C CYS A 92 2.35 3.04 3.06
N VAL A 93 3.49 2.68 2.47
CA VAL A 93 3.60 2.25 1.08
C VAL A 93 4.31 0.90 1.04
N ILE A 94 3.69 -0.09 0.41
CA ILE A 94 4.42 -1.26 -0.07
C ILE A 94 5.19 -0.82 -1.32
N ASP A 95 6.52 -0.83 -1.27
CA ASP A 95 7.37 -0.56 -2.42
C ASP A 95 8.03 -1.86 -2.88
N LYS A 96 7.69 -2.32 -4.08
CA LYS A 96 8.19 -3.60 -4.58
C LYS A 96 9.59 -3.42 -5.17
N THR A 97 10.51 -4.28 -4.74
CA THR A 97 11.92 -4.23 -5.19
C THR A 97 12.26 -5.32 -6.20
N SER A 98 11.43 -6.34 -6.29
CA SER A 98 11.44 -7.34 -7.36
C SER A 98 10.07 -8.00 -7.46
N GLN A 99 9.93 -9.00 -8.33
CA GLN A 99 8.71 -9.83 -8.37
C GLN A 99 8.42 -10.51 -7.02
N THR A 100 9.45 -10.86 -6.24
CA THR A 100 9.33 -11.67 -5.01
C THR A 100 9.95 -11.00 -3.78
N SER A 101 10.12 -9.67 -3.85
CA SER A 101 10.60 -8.88 -2.71
C SER A 101 10.01 -7.48 -2.71
N GLY A 102 9.97 -6.86 -1.53
CA GLY A 102 9.55 -5.49 -1.34
C GLY A 102 10.06 -4.93 -0.02
N ILE A 103 9.70 -3.69 0.24
CA ILE A 103 9.94 -2.96 1.48
C ILE A 103 8.66 -2.22 1.88
N ILE A 104 8.58 -1.80 3.13
CA ILE A 104 7.58 -0.82 3.57
C ILE A 104 8.27 0.54 3.71
N VAL A 105 7.69 1.57 3.10
CA VAL A 105 8.11 2.96 3.27
C VAL A 105 7.06 3.69 4.09
N ILE A 106 7.46 4.28 5.21
CA ILE A 106 6.61 5.12 6.05
C ILE A 106 6.98 6.58 5.82
N ILE A 107 5.98 7.38 5.47
CA ILE A 107 6.05 8.84 5.41
C ILE A 107 5.28 9.36 6.62
N ASP A 108 5.90 10.25 7.39
CA ASP A 108 5.26 10.85 8.55
C ASP A 108 4.18 11.89 8.18
N SER A 109 3.50 12.39 9.20
CA SER A 109 2.48 13.44 9.08
C SER A 109 3.05 14.80 8.63
N GLU A 110 4.36 15.01 8.74
CA GLU A 110 5.08 16.17 8.20
C GLU A 110 5.51 15.95 6.74
N HIS A 111 5.12 14.82 6.14
CA HIS A 111 5.38 14.44 4.77
C HIS A 111 6.83 14.11 4.43
N LEU A 112 7.61 13.71 5.44
CA LEU A 112 9.00 13.30 5.33
C LEU A 112 9.15 11.78 5.45
N LEU A 113 10.23 11.25 4.89
CA LEU A 113 10.57 9.84 5.06
C LEU A 113 10.86 9.58 6.55
N LYS A 114 10.05 8.73 7.17
CA LYS A 114 10.17 8.35 8.58
C LYS A 114 10.93 7.04 8.75
N TRP A 115 10.50 6.00 8.05
CA TRP A 115 11.08 4.65 8.16
C TRP A 115 11.09 3.91 6.83
N ILE A 116 12.08 3.03 6.67
CA ILE A 116 12.08 1.97 5.66
C ILE A 116 12.24 0.64 6.39
N PHE A 117 11.28 -0.26 6.19
CA PHE A 117 11.32 -1.60 6.75
C PHE A 117 11.57 -2.63 5.65
N HIS A 118 12.66 -3.38 5.80
CA HIS A 118 13.15 -4.34 4.82
C HIS A 118 12.67 -5.78 5.07
N GLY A 119 11.79 -5.99 6.04
CA GLY A 119 11.44 -7.32 6.53
C GLY A 119 12.24 -7.75 7.75
N ILE A 120 11.98 -8.98 8.18
CA ILE A 120 12.74 -9.63 9.25
C ILE A 120 14.05 -10.13 8.66
N LYS A 121 15.16 -9.87 9.37
CA LYS A 121 16.49 -10.30 8.96
C LYS A 121 16.49 -11.80 8.60
N GLU A 122 17.18 -12.15 7.51
CA GLU A 122 17.31 -13.51 6.97
C GLU A 122 16.04 -14.11 6.32
N GLU A 123 14.90 -13.41 6.35
CA GLU A 123 13.70 -13.80 5.62
C GLU A 123 13.53 -12.98 4.34
N LYS A 124 13.05 -13.61 3.27
CA LYS A 124 12.55 -12.86 2.11
C LYS A 124 11.28 -12.15 2.55
N PHE A 125 11.20 -10.85 2.28
CA PHE A 125 10.02 -10.07 2.57
C PHE A 125 9.32 -9.70 1.26
N ASP A 126 8.18 -10.34 1.03
CA ASP A 126 7.35 -10.15 -0.14
C ASP A 126 5.95 -9.67 0.26
N PRO A 127 5.82 -8.40 0.68
CA PRO A 127 4.53 -7.84 1.06
C PRO A 127 3.63 -7.70 -0.17
N ILE A 128 2.38 -8.17 -0.04
CA ILE A 128 1.39 -8.18 -1.11
C ILE A 128 0.35 -7.08 -0.92
N ASP A 129 -0.20 -6.97 0.29
CA ASP A 129 -1.23 -5.98 0.61
C ASP A 129 -1.09 -5.46 2.03
N ILE A 130 -1.69 -4.28 2.28
CA ILE A 130 -1.55 -3.57 3.54
C ILE A 130 -2.82 -2.80 3.89
N VAL A 131 -3.21 -2.87 5.16
CA VAL A 131 -4.31 -2.07 5.72
C VAL A 131 -3.96 -1.56 7.11
N THR A 132 -4.55 -0.45 7.50
CA THR A 132 -4.45 0.10 8.86
C THR A 132 -5.66 -0.35 9.67
N SER A 133 -5.41 -1.01 10.79
CA SER A 133 -6.45 -1.39 11.74
C SER A 133 -7.04 -0.16 12.45
N PRO A 134 -8.26 -0.26 13.02
CA PRO A 134 -8.89 0.84 13.73
C PRO A 134 -8.14 1.38 14.96
N ILE A 135 -7.12 0.64 15.43
CA ILE A 135 -6.25 1.06 16.55
C ILE A 135 -4.91 1.63 16.06
N GLY A 136 -4.74 1.85 14.76
CA GLY A 136 -3.54 2.47 14.17
C GLY A 136 -2.39 1.51 13.83
N ASN A 137 -2.57 0.20 14.00
CA ASN A 137 -1.56 -0.79 13.60
C ASN A 137 -1.70 -1.18 12.14
N LEU A 138 -0.59 -1.36 11.45
CA LEU A 138 -0.51 -1.93 10.11
C LEU A 138 -0.72 -3.45 10.17
N VAL A 139 -1.50 -3.97 9.22
CA VAL A 139 -1.64 -5.39 8.93
C VAL A 139 -1.18 -5.62 7.49
N ILE A 140 -0.16 -6.44 7.33
CA ILE A 140 0.50 -6.70 6.04
C ILE A 140 0.34 -8.18 5.71
N SER A 141 -0.11 -8.49 4.50
CA SER A 141 -0.06 -9.85 3.97
C SER A 141 1.26 -10.07 3.25
N GLU A 142 1.88 -11.21 3.52
CA GLU A 142 3.17 -11.59 2.96
C GLU A 142 3.02 -12.90 2.16
N SER A 143 3.66 -12.97 1.00
CA SER A 143 3.40 -14.01 -0.01
C SER A 143 3.77 -15.42 0.45
N HIS A 144 4.68 -15.55 1.41
CA HIS A 144 5.06 -16.83 2.03
C HIS A 144 4.09 -17.30 3.14
N GLY A 145 2.93 -16.65 3.30
CA GLY A 145 1.85 -17.16 4.14
C GLY A 145 1.91 -16.64 5.58
N THR A 146 2.21 -15.35 5.73
CA THR A 146 2.23 -14.66 7.02
C THR A 146 1.37 -13.40 6.97
N LEU A 147 0.61 -13.14 8.04
CA LEU A 147 0.14 -11.78 8.36
C LEU A 147 1.13 -11.16 9.36
N LEU A 148 1.73 -10.04 8.99
CA LEU A 148 2.59 -9.25 9.84
C LEU A 148 1.78 -8.09 10.41
N ILE A 149 1.81 -7.93 11.74
CA ILE A 149 1.16 -6.83 12.44
C ILE A 149 2.26 -5.99 13.07
N MET A 150 2.28 -4.71 12.74
CA MET A 150 3.30 -3.77 13.21
C MET A 150 2.70 -2.37 13.37
N ASN A 151 3.37 -1.49 14.12
CA ASN A 151 2.99 -0.09 14.17
C ASN A 151 3.73 0.73 13.08
N TYR A 152 3.41 2.03 12.99
CA TYR A 152 4.06 2.97 12.06
C TYR A 152 5.49 3.37 12.45
N ASP A 153 6.00 2.90 13.59
CA ASP A 153 7.42 2.98 13.97
C ASP A 153 8.21 1.71 13.59
N CYS A 154 7.59 0.88 12.75
CA CYS A 154 8.13 -0.39 12.28
C CYS A 154 8.42 -1.43 13.39
N VAL A 155 7.76 -1.30 14.55
CA VAL A 155 7.82 -2.29 15.61
C VAL A 155 6.84 -3.42 15.30
N ILE A 156 7.37 -4.64 15.16
CA ILE A 156 6.56 -5.84 14.95
C ILE A 156 5.86 -6.20 16.26
N LEU A 157 4.54 -6.20 16.23
CA LEU A 157 3.69 -6.57 17.36
C LEU A 157 3.35 -8.06 17.33
N LYS A 158 3.12 -8.60 16.12
CA LYS A 158 2.77 -10.01 15.95
C LYS A 158 3.08 -10.52 14.54
N LYS A 159 3.45 -11.79 14.46
CA LYS A 159 3.52 -12.59 13.24
C LYS A 159 2.48 -13.71 13.34
N GLN A 160 1.57 -13.80 12.38
CA GLN A 160 0.52 -14.82 12.37
C GLN A 160 0.68 -15.68 11.11
N PRO A 161 1.17 -16.93 11.22
CA PRO A 161 1.15 -17.87 10.12
C PRO A 161 -0.28 -18.06 9.62
N THR A 162 -0.50 -17.88 8.32
CA THR A 162 -1.85 -17.91 7.75
C THR A 162 -2.36 -19.33 7.57
N ILE A 163 -1.46 -20.31 7.51
CA ILE A 163 -1.80 -21.73 7.44
C ILE A 163 -2.56 -22.22 8.68
N GLU A 164 -2.24 -21.68 9.85
CA GLU A 164 -2.96 -21.96 11.11
C GLU A 164 -4.41 -21.46 11.07
N LEU A 165 -4.68 -20.48 10.20
CA LEU A 165 -6.01 -19.93 9.95
C LEU A 165 -6.71 -20.59 8.75
N GLY A 166 -6.09 -21.61 8.15
CA GLY A 166 -6.58 -22.27 6.93
C GLY A 166 -6.47 -21.42 5.66
N ILE A 167 -5.66 -20.35 5.69
CA ILE A 167 -5.44 -19.44 4.56
C ILE A 167 -4.09 -19.78 3.92
N GLU A 168 -4.13 -20.19 2.67
CA GLU A 168 -2.94 -20.34 1.84
C GLU A 168 -2.84 -19.12 0.92
N PHE A 169 -1.70 -18.41 0.92
CA PHE A 169 -1.43 -17.24 0.06
C PHE A 169 -2.39 -16.05 0.30
N PRO A 170 -2.25 -15.34 1.44
CA PRO A 170 -3.03 -14.14 1.72
C PRO A 170 -2.70 -13.05 0.68
N HIS A 171 -3.70 -12.60 -0.06
CA HIS A 171 -3.47 -11.73 -1.23
C HIS A 171 -4.10 -10.34 -1.09
N CYS A 172 -5.34 -10.24 -0.63
CA CYS A 172 -5.98 -8.94 -0.41
C CYS A 172 -6.48 -8.86 1.02
N LEU A 173 -6.31 -7.71 1.64
CA LEU A 173 -6.76 -7.38 2.98
C LEU A 173 -7.79 -6.26 2.90
N ASP A 174 -8.79 -6.33 3.78
CA ASP A 174 -9.65 -5.19 4.12
C ASP A 174 -10.01 -5.27 5.59
N ILE A 175 -10.14 -4.15 6.28
CA ILE A 175 -10.50 -4.13 7.69
C ILE A 175 -11.51 -3.03 7.95
N ASN A 176 -12.64 -3.39 8.56
CA ASN A 176 -13.65 -2.39 8.90
C ASN A 176 -13.35 -1.72 10.25
N ASN A 177 -14.11 -0.66 10.55
CA ASN A 177 -14.02 0.10 11.80
C ASN A 177 -14.27 -0.71 13.09
N LYS A 178 -14.84 -1.92 12.99
CA LYS A 178 -15.02 -2.84 14.14
C LYS A 178 -13.86 -3.83 14.30
N GLY A 179 -12.81 -3.69 13.47
CA GLY A 179 -11.67 -4.59 13.44
C GLY A 179 -12.00 -5.93 12.79
N LEU A 180 -13.05 -6.05 11.97
CA LEU A 180 -13.26 -7.28 11.20
C LEU A 180 -12.29 -7.27 10.01
N LEU A 181 -11.22 -8.06 10.11
CA LEU A 181 -10.25 -8.28 9.04
C LEU A 181 -10.82 -9.31 8.07
N THR A 182 -10.89 -8.93 6.81
CA THR A 182 -11.20 -9.81 5.70
C THR A 182 -9.92 -10.10 4.91
N VAL A 183 -9.71 -11.37 4.60
CA VAL A 183 -8.53 -11.82 3.86
C VAL A 183 -9.00 -12.65 2.68
N THR A 184 -8.57 -12.28 1.48
CA THR A 184 -8.74 -13.15 0.31
C THR A 184 -7.50 -13.99 0.08
N SER A 185 -7.70 -15.26 -0.23
CA SER A 185 -6.62 -16.13 -0.69
C SER A 185 -6.64 -16.24 -2.21
N ASN A 186 -5.49 -16.06 -2.87
CA ASN A 186 -5.36 -16.31 -4.30
C ASN A 186 -4.18 -17.24 -4.61
N ARG A 187 -4.47 -18.41 -5.16
CA ARG A 187 -3.48 -19.23 -5.86
C ARG A 187 -3.47 -18.81 -7.33
N GLN A 188 -2.61 -17.86 -7.71
CA GLN A 188 -2.43 -17.48 -9.12
C GLN A 188 -2.04 -18.66 -10.05
N TYR A 189 -1.68 -19.84 -9.50
CA TYR A 189 -1.15 -20.98 -10.25
C TYR A 189 -2.02 -22.25 -10.28
N PHE A 190 -3.17 -22.31 -9.59
CA PHE A 190 -4.05 -23.51 -9.62
C PHE A 190 -5.54 -23.13 -9.66
N LYS A 191 -6.36 -23.93 -10.38
CA LYS A 191 -7.80 -23.77 -10.67
C LYS A 191 -8.74 -23.80 -9.44
N HIS A 192 -8.35 -23.25 -8.29
CA HIS A 192 -9.17 -23.20 -7.08
C HIS A 192 -9.83 -21.84 -6.91
N LYS A 193 -11.07 -21.85 -6.40
CA LYS A 193 -11.87 -20.64 -6.15
C LYS A 193 -11.19 -19.78 -5.08
N ALA A 194 -11.18 -18.45 -5.28
CA ALA A 194 -10.82 -17.50 -4.24
C ALA A 194 -11.69 -17.76 -2.99
N LYS A 195 -11.09 -17.71 -1.80
CA LYS A 195 -11.78 -17.84 -0.52
C LYS A 195 -11.68 -16.53 0.24
N LEU A 196 -12.78 -16.17 0.91
CA LEU A 196 -12.86 -15.04 1.84
C LEU A 196 -12.83 -15.59 3.26
N PHE A 197 -11.95 -15.07 4.08
CA PHE A 197 -11.85 -15.39 5.50
C PHE A 197 -12.16 -14.15 6.32
N LEU A 198 -12.86 -14.34 7.44
CA LEU A 198 -13.30 -13.27 8.34
C LEU A 198 -12.70 -13.50 9.72
N PHE A 199 -11.92 -12.55 10.21
CA PHE A 199 -11.31 -12.60 11.54
C PHE A 199 -11.66 -11.37 12.33
N LYS A 200 -12.05 -11.54 13.59
CA LYS A 200 -12.15 -10.41 14.49
C LYS A 200 -10.74 -10.07 14.98
N PHE A 201 -10.23 -8.93 14.53
CA PHE A 201 -9.02 -8.32 15.04
C PHE A 201 -9.34 -7.72 16.43
N SER A 202 -9.36 -8.58 17.45
CA SER A 202 -9.35 -8.13 18.84
C SER A 202 -7.92 -7.76 19.19
N GLY A 203 -7.67 -6.45 19.30
CA GLY A 203 -6.36 -5.83 19.44
C GLY A 203 -5.32 -6.64 20.22
N PHE A 204 -4.18 -6.80 19.58
CA PHE A 204 -2.87 -6.81 20.23
C PHE A 204 -2.21 -5.47 19.87
#